data_AF-A0A357IDL4-F1
#
_entry.id   AF-A0A357IDL4-F1
#
_cell.length_a   1.000
_cell.length_b   1.000
_cell.length_c   1.000
_cell.angle_alpha   90.00
_cell.angle_beta   90.00
_cell.angle_gamma   90.00
#
_symmetry.space_group_name_H-M   'P 1'
#
loop_
_entity.id
_entity.type
_entity.pdbx_description
1 polymer ?
#
loop_
_entity_poly.entity_id
_entity_poly.type
_entity_poly.pdbx_seq_one_letter_code
_entity_poly.pdbx_strand_id
1 'polypeptide(L)'
;MMDDNRLLRKADAVLDGLMDILDREQQAIVDADPETLAATSSKKKQLLDELTALQPQLIQVFDGTGGKSQPLLDQTRNKLNRCRDRNTQNRKLTVQGLNVVDKSIGMLKSAIKSGSVRVYGPTGKTDDNAVKRNIGTA
;
A
#
# COMPACT_ATOMS: atom_id res chain seq x y z
N MET A 1 15.51 -33.94 1.60
CA MET A 1 15.97 -32.69 2.24
C MET A 1 16.44 -31.74 1.15
N MET A 2 16.01 -30.49 1.17
CA MET A 2 16.48 -29.44 0.26
C MET A 2 17.81 -28.89 0.83
N ASP A 3 18.81 -28.67 -0.02
CA ASP A 3 20.09 -28.06 0.38
C ASP A 3 19.86 -26.60 0.81
N ASP A 4 20.48 -26.16 1.91
CA ASP A 4 20.40 -24.81 2.47
C ASP A 4 20.69 -23.72 1.42
N ASN A 5 21.68 -23.93 0.55
CA ASN A 5 22.00 -22.99 -0.53
C ASN A 5 20.88 -22.91 -1.57
N ARG A 6 20.20 -24.03 -1.83
CA ARG A 6 19.07 -24.08 -2.77
C ARG A 6 17.82 -23.43 -2.16
N LEU A 7 17.61 -23.60 -0.86
CA LEU A 7 16.54 -22.93 -0.13
C LEU A 7 16.73 -21.41 -0.13
N LEU A 8 17.93 -20.95 0.23
CA LEU A 8 18.24 -19.52 0.28
C LEU A 8 18.11 -18.87 -1.10
N ARG A 9 18.55 -19.51 -2.18
CA ARG A 9 18.33 -19.02 -3.55
C ARG A 9 16.85 -18.93 -3.92
N LYS A 10 16.03 -19.89 -3.49
CA LYS A 10 14.59 -19.85 -3.72
C LYS A 10 13.95 -18.69 -2.96
N ALA A 11 14.34 -18.49 -1.70
CA ALA A 11 13.90 -17.34 -0.91
C ALA A 11 14.34 -16.02 -1.54
N ASP A 12 15.58 -15.92 -2.03
CA ASP A 12 16.11 -14.73 -2.70
C ASP A 12 15.27 -14.35 -3.93
N ALA A 13 14.89 -15.33 -4.75
CA ALA A 13 14.01 -15.11 -5.92
C ALA A 13 12.60 -14.65 -5.54
N VAL A 14 12.01 -15.23 -4.49
CA VAL A 14 10.70 -14.79 -3.97
C VAL A 14 10.78 -13.36 -3.44
N LEU A 15 11.87 -13.01 -2.75
CA LEU A 15 12.10 -11.67 -2.22
C LEU A 15 12.32 -10.63 -3.32
N ASP A 16 13.04 -10.97 -4.39
CA ASP A 16 13.17 -10.09 -5.56
C ASP A 16 11.81 -9.81 -6.20
N GLY A 17 11.00 -10.86 -6.42
CA GLY A 17 9.64 -10.69 -6.90
C GLY A 17 8.77 -9.84 -5.96
N LEU A 18 8.92 -10.02 -4.64
CA LEU A 18 8.18 -9.23 -3.66
C LEU A 18 8.60 -7.76 -3.69
N MET A 19 9.90 -7.49 -3.83
CA MET A 19 10.43 -6.12 -3.92
C MET A 19 9.89 -5.40 -5.16
N ASP A 20 9.90 -6.05 -6.31
CA ASP A 20 9.34 -5.51 -7.55
C ASP A 20 7.85 -5.17 -7.40
N ILE A 21 7.08 -6.05 -6.73
CA ILE A 21 5.65 -5.80 -6.48
C ILE A 21 5.45 -4.65 -5.49
N LEU A 22 6.28 -4.54 -4.45
CA LEU A 22 6.21 -3.43 -3.51
C LEU A 22 6.57 -2.09 -4.16
N ASP A 23 7.52 -2.07 -5.10
CA ASP A 23 7.85 -0.86 -5.87
C ASP A 23 6.71 -0.45 -6.81
N ARG A 24 6.08 -1.40 -7.48
CA ARG A 24 4.89 -1.15 -8.31
C ARG A 24 3.69 -0.69 -7.49
N GLU A 25 3.47 -1.31 -6.32
CA GLU A 25 2.43 -0.90 -5.36
C GLU A 25 2.67 0.54 -4.92
N GLN A 26 3.92 0.92 -4.60
CA GLN A 26 4.23 2.30 -4.26
C GLN A 26 3.87 3.27 -5.38
N GLN A 27 4.29 2.96 -6.60
CA GLN A 27 4.02 3.82 -7.75
C GLN A 27 2.51 3.95 -7.99
N ALA A 28 1.76 2.85 -7.90
CA ALA A 28 0.31 2.87 -8.06
C ALA A 28 -0.41 3.65 -6.94
N ILE A 29 0.11 3.65 -5.70
CA ILE A 29 -0.39 4.51 -4.62
C ILE A 29 -0.19 5.99 -4.98
N VAL A 30 0.99 6.34 -5.50
CA VAL A 30 1.34 7.72 -5.87
C VAL A 30 0.50 8.21 -7.06
N ASP A 31 0.32 7.35 -8.06
CA ASP A 31 -0.44 7.67 -9.28
C ASP A 31 -1.96 7.56 -9.08
N ALA A 32 -2.41 7.11 -7.90
CA ALA A 32 -3.80 6.82 -7.58
C ALA A 32 -4.46 5.86 -8.60
N ASP A 33 -3.73 4.80 -8.97
CA ASP A 33 -4.17 3.78 -9.93
C ASP A 33 -4.76 2.56 -9.20
N PRO A 34 -6.10 2.45 -9.08
CA PRO A 34 -6.74 1.36 -8.36
C PRO A 34 -6.64 0.01 -9.08
N GLU A 35 -6.52 -0.01 -10.41
CA GLU A 35 -6.43 -1.26 -11.18
C GLU A 35 -5.08 -1.93 -10.94
N THR A 36 -4.00 -1.15 -10.97
CA THR A 36 -2.66 -1.64 -10.63
C THR A 36 -2.57 -2.03 -9.16
N LEU A 37 -3.22 -1.32 -8.23
CA LEU A 37 -3.28 -1.72 -6.81
C LEU A 37 -3.98 -3.06 -6.59
N ALA A 38 -5.08 -3.32 -7.30
CA ALA A 38 -5.77 -4.60 -7.23
C ALA A 38 -4.90 -5.74 -7.79
N ALA A 39 -4.25 -5.52 -8.93
CA ALA A 39 -3.39 -6.51 -9.57
C ALA A 39 -2.13 -6.83 -8.73
N THR A 40 -1.50 -5.81 -8.15
CA THR A 40 -0.32 -5.96 -7.28
C THR A 40 -0.67 -6.68 -5.98
N SER A 41 -1.84 -6.41 -5.38
CA SER A 41 -2.31 -7.07 -4.16
C SER A 41 -2.43 -8.60 -4.30
N SER A 42 -2.98 -9.07 -5.43
CA SER A 42 -3.09 -10.52 -5.71
C SER A 42 -1.72 -11.18 -5.81
N LYS A 43 -0.78 -10.59 -6.56
CA LYS A 43 0.59 -11.10 -6.71
C LYS A 43 1.39 -11.05 -5.41
N LYS A 44 1.24 -9.97 -4.64
CA LYS A 44 1.85 -9.80 -3.30
C LYS A 44 1.41 -10.93 -2.36
N LYS A 45 0.12 -11.27 -2.36
CA LYS A 45 -0.41 -12.37 -1.56
C LYS A 45 0.24 -13.70 -1.92
N GLN A 46 0.31 -14.04 -3.21
CA GLN A 46 0.95 -15.28 -3.67
C GLN A 46 2.41 -15.38 -3.20
N LEU A 47 3.19 -14.31 -3.37
CA LEU A 47 4.60 -14.28 -2.95
C LEU A 47 4.77 -14.37 -1.43
N LEU A 48 3.86 -13.78 -0.67
CA LEU A 48 3.84 -13.91 0.79
C LEU A 48 3.51 -15.34 1.23
N ASP A 49 2.55 -16.00 0.57
CA ASP A 49 2.19 -17.39 0.85
C ASP A 49 3.39 -18.32 0.55
N GLU A 50 4.10 -18.08 -0.56
CA GLU A 50 5.34 -18.79 -0.90
C GLU A 50 6.44 -18.56 0.14
N LEU A 51 6.61 -17.32 0.62
CA LEU A 51 7.59 -16.99 1.66
C LEU A 51 7.23 -17.64 3.00
N THR A 52 5.96 -17.65 3.38
CA THR A 52 5.46 -18.31 4.60
C THR A 52 5.69 -19.83 4.54
N ALA A 53 5.54 -20.45 3.37
CA ALA A 53 5.86 -21.87 3.20
C ALA A 53 7.36 -22.17 3.39
N LEU A 54 8.25 -21.23 3.03
CA LEU A 54 9.70 -21.35 3.21
C LEU A 54 10.16 -20.96 4.62
N GLN A 55 9.35 -20.21 5.38
CA GLN A 55 9.71 -19.63 6.67
C GLN A 55 10.26 -20.66 7.70
N PRO A 56 9.65 -21.84 7.91
CA PRO A 56 10.15 -22.78 8.92
C PRO A 56 11.56 -23.31 8.59
N GLN A 57 11.82 -23.54 7.30
CA GLN A 57 13.12 -24.02 6.83
C GLN A 57 14.16 -22.91 6.89
N LEU A 58 13.76 -21.67 6.54
CA LEU A 58 14.64 -20.51 6.66
C LEU A 58 15.06 -20.26 8.11
N ILE A 59 14.12 -20.36 9.08
CA ILE A 59 14.43 -20.22 10.51
C ILE A 59 15.48 -21.26 10.93
N GLN A 60 15.34 -22.52 10.52
CA GLN A 60 16.34 -23.56 10.83
C GLN A 60 17.73 -23.23 10.27
N VAL A 61 17.81 -22.66 9.07
CA VAL A 61 19.10 -22.24 8.47
C VAL A 61 19.67 -21.00 9.19
N PHE A 62 18.82 -20.04 9.56
CA PHE A 62 19.22 -18.86 10.33
C PHE A 62 19.71 -19.21 11.75
N ASP A 63 19.08 -20.18 12.40
CA ASP A 63 19.43 -20.61 13.76
C ASP A 63 20.62 -21.60 13.76
N GLY A 64 20.67 -22.50 12.77
CA GLY A 64 21.69 -23.54 12.65
C GLY A 64 23.08 -23.05 12.24
N THR A 65 23.19 -21.82 11.74
CA THR A 65 24.49 -21.23 11.34
C THR A 65 25.31 -20.69 12.51
N GLY A 66 24.76 -20.64 13.73
CA GLY A 66 25.52 -20.36 14.96
C GLY A 66 26.35 -19.07 14.94
N GLY A 67 25.91 -18.06 14.17
CA GLY A 67 26.63 -16.79 14.01
C GLY A 67 27.76 -16.80 12.97
N LYS A 68 27.97 -17.88 12.22
CA LYS A 68 28.86 -17.87 11.05
C LYS A 68 28.19 -17.12 9.91
N SER A 69 28.69 -15.92 9.59
CA SER A 69 28.27 -15.15 8.43
C SER A 69 28.51 -15.97 7.16
N GLN A 70 27.42 -16.30 6.47
CA GLN A 70 27.43 -16.81 5.11
C GLN A 70 26.92 -15.67 4.21
N PRO A 71 27.66 -15.28 3.15
CA PRO A 71 27.28 -14.15 2.30
C PRO A 71 25.84 -14.21 1.77
N LEU A 72 25.38 -15.42 1.43
CA LEU A 72 24.06 -15.65 0.85
C LEU A 72 22.94 -15.55 1.90
N LEU A 73 23.23 -15.92 3.15
CA LEU A 73 22.34 -15.76 4.29
C LEU A 73 22.17 -14.28 4.67
N ASP A 74 23.28 -13.54 4.73
CA ASP A 74 23.26 -12.10 5.02
C ASP A 74 22.56 -11.31 3.91
N GLN A 75 22.78 -11.69 2.64
CA GLN A 75 22.05 -11.12 1.51
C GLN A 75 20.54 -11.33 1.64
N THR A 76 20.11 -12.57 1.90
CA THR A 76 18.69 -12.91 2.05
C THR A 76 18.06 -12.13 3.20
N ARG A 77 18.77 -12.01 4.33
CA ARG A 77 18.34 -11.22 5.50
C ARG A 77 18.21 -9.74 5.18
N ASN A 78 19.17 -9.18 4.46
CA ASN A 78 19.15 -7.79 4.02
C ASN A 78 17.96 -7.53 3.08
N LYS A 79 17.65 -8.43 2.15
CA LYS A 79 16.48 -8.29 1.26
C LYS A 79 15.16 -8.38 2.03
N LEU A 80 15.04 -9.27 3.00
CA LEU A 80 13.87 -9.34 3.89
C LEU A 80 13.63 -8.00 4.60
N ASN A 81 14.70 -7.41 5.16
CA ASN A 81 14.61 -6.10 5.81
C ASN A 81 14.17 -5.01 4.82
N ARG A 82 14.74 -4.98 3.62
CA ARG A 82 14.33 -4.01 2.58
C ARG A 82 12.86 -4.16 2.17
N CYS A 83 12.39 -5.40 1.97
CA CYS A 83 10.97 -5.66 1.67
C CYS A 83 10.07 -5.16 2.80
N ARG A 84 10.48 -5.38 4.05
CA ARG A 84 9.75 -4.88 5.24
C ARG A 84 9.72 -3.35 5.29
N ASP A 85 10.84 -2.70 5.06
CA ASP A 85 10.94 -1.24 5.09
C ASP A 85 10.09 -0.62 3.98
N ARG A 86 10.14 -1.20 2.78
CA ARG A 86 9.34 -0.75 1.64
C ARG A 86 7.84 -0.93 1.88
N ASN A 87 7.41 -2.08 2.39
CA ASN A 87 6.01 -2.30 2.76
C ASN A 87 5.55 -1.32 3.87
N THR A 88 6.44 -0.98 4.81
CA THR A 88 6.18 0.05 5.82
C THR A 88 6.00 1.44 5.21
N GLN A 89 6.80 1.78 4.19
CA GLN A 89 6.65 3.03 3.43
C GLN A 89 5.31 3.06 2.67
N ASN A 90 4.98 1.98 1.94
CA ASN A 90 3.72 1.88 1.20
C ASN A 90 2.52 2.07 2.14
N ARG A 91 2.53 1.41 3.30
CA ARG A 91 1.50 1.60 4.32
C ARG A 91 1.36 3.06 4.76
N LYS A 92 2.47 3.78 4.98
CA LYS A 92 2.43 5.20 5.35
C LYS A 92 1.78 6.04 4.25
N LEU A 93 2.13 5.80 2.99
CA LEU A 93 1.53 6.50 1.84
C LEU A 93 0.03 6.22 1.72
N THR A 94 -0.39 4.96 1.85
CA THR A 94 -1.82 4.61 1.83
C THR A 94 -2.59 5.32 2.94
N VAL A 95 -2.08 5.31 4.18
CA VAL A 95 -2.73 6.00 5.31
C VAL A 95 -2.80 7.51 5.07
N GLN A 96 -1.75 8.12 4.51
CA GLN A 96 -1.77 9.54 4.15
C GLN A 96 -2.84 9.83 3.09
N GLY A 97 -2.95 9.01 2.04
CA GLY A 97 -3.98 9.13 1.02
C GLY A 97 -5.40 9.02 1.60
N LEU A 98 -5.64 8.04 2.46
CA LEU A 98 -6.92 7.87 3.16
C LEU A 98 -7.28 9.11 4.00
N ASN A 99 -6.33 9.66 4.74
CA ASN A 99 -6.55 10.88 5.52
C ASN A 99 -6.94 12.09 4.65
N VAL A 100 -6.37 12.20 3.43
CA VAL A 100 -6.73 13.26 2.48
C VAL A 100 -8.15 13.06 1.95
N VAL A 101 -8.51 11.82 1.60
CA VAL A 101 -9.87 11.47 1.16
C VAL A 101 -10.90 11.75 2.25
N ASP A 102 -10.64 11.34 3.49
CA ASP A 102 -11.52 11.58 4.63
C ASP A 102 -11.76 13.08 4.88
N LYS A 103 -10.69 13.89 4.84
CA LYS A 103 -10.80 15.35 4.95
C LYS A 103 -11.64 15.94 3.81
N SER A 104 -11.42 15.48 2.58
CA SER A 104 -12.17 15.95 1.40
C SER A 104 -13.65 15.60 1.51
N ILE A 105 -13.97 14.39 1.94
CA ILE A 105 -15.35 13.96 2.23
C ILE A 105 -15.96 14.82 3.35
N GLY A 106 -15.20 15.13 4.40
CA GLY A 106 -15.62 16.01 5.49
C GLY A 106 -15.97 17.42 5.01
N MET A 107 -15.15 17.99 4.12
CA MET A 107 -15.42 19.28 3.49
C MET A 107 -16.68 19.26 2.62
N LEU A 108 -16.83 18.23 1.77
CA LEU A 108 -18.02 18.06 0.92
C LEU A 108 -19.30 17.91 1.76
N LYS A 109 -19.26 17.05 2.79
CA LYS A 109 -20.39 16.89 3.72
C LYS A 109 -20.75 18.19 4.43
N SER A 110 -19.76 18.99 4.82
CA SER A 110 -19.98 20.28 5.46
C SER A 110 -20.59 21.30 4.49
N ALA A 111 -20.13 21.34 3.23
CA ALA A 111 -20.68 22.19 2.18
C ALA A 111 -22.12 21.80 1.80
N ILE A 112 -22.44 20.51 1.80
CA ILE A 112 -23.81 20.03 1.57
C ILE A 112 -24.72 20.40 2.75
N LYS A 113 -24.26 20.16 4.00
CA LYS A 113 -25.03 20.49 5.22
C LYS A 113 -25.24 21.98 5.44
N SER A 114 -24.30 22.83 5.00
CA SER A 114 -24.39 24.27 5.18
C SER A 114 -25.45 24.93 4.29
N GLY A 115 -26.11 24.18 3.39
CA GLY A 115 -27.30 24.64 2.64
C GLY A 115 -27.11 25.94 1.87
N SER A 116 -25.87 26.34 1.60
CA SER A 116 -25.53 27.67 1.07
C SER A 116 -24.52 27.55 -0.05
N VAL A 117 -24.91 26.85 -1.11
CA VAL A 117 -24.40 27.22 -2.44
C VAL A 117 -25.02 28.60 -2.72
N ARG A 118 -24.29 29.67 -2.40
CA ARG A 118 -24.64 31.02 -2.89
C ARG A 118 -24.33 31.02 -4.38
N VAL A 119 -25.36 30.83 -5.20
CA VAL A 119 -25.25 31.02 -6.64
C VAL A 119 -25.17 32.53 -6.87
N TYR A 120 -23.98 33.02 -7.21
CA TYR A 120 -23.82 34.39 -7.66
C TYR A 120 -24.38 34.48 -9.09
N GLY A 121 -25.31 35.40 -9.31
CA GLY A 121 -25.72 35.74 -10.67
C GLY A 121 -24.54 36.33 -11.47
N PRO A 122 -24.64 36.42 -12.81
CA PRO A 122 -23.58 36.92 -13.69
C PRO A 122 -23.12 38.37 -13.41
N THR A 123 -23.80 39.09 -12.52
CA THR A 123 -23.46 40.45 -12.07
C THR A 123 -22.78 40.51 -10.70
N GLY A 124 -22.48 39.36 -10.08
CA GLY A 124 -21.77 39.29 -8.79
C GLY A 124 -22.60 39.72 -7.57
N LYS A 125 -23.90 40.02 -7.74
CA LYS A 125 -24.81 40.33 -6.63
C LYS A 125 -25.43 39.05 -6.08
N THR A 126 -25.49 38.95 -4.76
CA THR A 126 -26.24 37.91 -4.06
C THR A 126 -27.73 38.22 -4.17
N ASP A 127 -28.49 37.39 -4.86
CA ASP A 127 -29.95 37.46 -4.82
C ASP A 127 -30.41 37.00 -3.43
N ASP A 128 -31.13 37.85 -2.69
CA ASP A 128 -31.70 37.55 -1.37
C ASP A 128 -32.74 36.41 -1.41
N ASN A 129 -33.11 35.97 -2.62
CA ASN A 129 -33.85 34.74 -2.84
C ASN A 129 -32.91 33.53 -2.81
N ALA A 130 -32.36 33.23 -1.64
CA ALA A 130 -31.71 31.96 -1.38
C ALA A 130 -32.75 30.83 -1.54
N VAL A 131 -32.87 30.30 -2.76
CA VAL A 131 -33.70 29.12 -3.02
C VAL A 131 -33.05 27.96 -2.28
N LYS A 132 -33.58 27.61 -1.10
CA LYS A 132 -33.30 26.34 -0.42
C LYS A 132 -33.80 25.22 -1.31
N ARG A 133 -32.96 24.74 -2.23
CA ARG A 133 -33.20 23.46 -2.91
C ARG A 133 -32.66 22.37 -2.00
N ASN A 134 -33.57 21.59 -1.43
CA ASN A 134 -33.19 20.33 -0.77
C ASN A 134 -32.59 19.41 -1.84
N ILE A 135 -31.28 19.20 -1.78
CA ILE A 135 -30.64 18.16 -2.59
C ILE A 135 -30.82 16.86 -1.81
N GLY A 136 -31.95 16.19 -2.06
CA GLY A 136 -32.27 14.92 -1.44
C GLY A 136 -33.76 14.60 -1.54
N THR A 137 -34.14 13.88 -2.58
CA THR A 137 -35.24 12.93 -2.51
C THR A 137 -34.67 11.57 -2.86
N ALA A 138 -34.76 10.66 -1.90
CA ALA A 138 -34.62 9.22 -2.12
C ALA A 138 -35.73 8.72 -3.06
#